data_AF-A0A7C4MFC3-F1
#
_entry.id   AF-A0A7C4MFC3-F1
#
_cell.length_a   1.000
_cell.length_b   1.000
_cell.length_c   1.000
_cell.angle_alpha   90.00
_cell.angle_beta   90.00
_cell.angle_gamma   90.00
#
_symmetry.space_group_name_H-M   'P 1'
#
loop_
_entity.id
_entity.type
_entity.pdbx_description
1 polymer ?
#
loop_
_entity_poly.entity_id
_entity_poly.type
_entity_poly.pdbx_seq_one_letter_code
_entity_poly.pdbx_strand_id
1 'polypeptide(L)'
;MSPSRLRYIFPRFQSYLLSKEVEVLKAKGLSEPLAREKALELVAPPGKSEHQLGLAVDLLSRSFLGKGLLEGFSETPEGRWLSA
;
A
#
# COMPACT_ATOMS: atom_id res chain seq x y z
N MET A 1 -14.10 14.93 -15.35
CA MET A 1 -14.24 13.53 -14.87
C MET A 1 -13.02 12.77 -15.35
N SER A 2 -12.12 12.36 -14.44
CA SER A 2 -10.93 11.58 -14.81
C SER A 2 -11.25 10.10 -14.66
N PRO A 3 -11.05 9.26 -15.68
CA PRO A 3 -11.46 7.87 -15.66
C PRO A 3 -10.67 7.11 -14.59
N SER A 4 -11.41 6.28 -13.87
CA SER A 4 -10.97 5.37 -12.82
C SER A 4 -9.72 4.59 -13.24
N ARG A 5 -8.56 4.96 -12.69
CA ARG A 5 -7.30 4.24 -12.87
C ARG A 5 -7.33 2.94 -12.09
N LEU A 6 -7.87 1.90 -12.72
CA LEU A 6 -7.56 0.53 -12.32
C LEU A 6 -6.08 0.28 -12.66
N ARG A 7 -5.28 0.05 -11.60
CA ARG A 7 -4.30 -1.03 -11.53
C ARG A 7 -3.15 -1.02 -12.54
N TYR A 8 -2.43 0.10 -12.62
CA TYR A 8 -1.04 0.07 -13.08
C TYR A 8 -0.25 1.11 -12.29
N ILE A 9 0.76 0.66 -11.54
CA ILE A 9 1.65 1.53 -10.78
C ILE A 9 2.96 1.67 -11.57
N PHE A 10 3.29 2.91 -11.97
CA PHE A 10 4.59 3.17 -12.60
C PHE A 10 5.72 2.94 -11.57
N PRO A 11 6.93 2.50 -12.00
CA PRO A 11 8.07 2.35 -11.10
C PRO A 11 8.36 3.59 -10.24
N ARG A 12 8.19 4.79 -10.81
CA ARG A 12 8.35 6.06 -10.07
C ARG A 12 7.35 6.23 -8.93
N PHE A 13 6.11 5.78 -9.15
CA PHE A 13 5.08 5.83 -8.12
C PHE A 13 5.34 4.77 -7.04
N GLN A 14 5.83 3.58 -7.41
CA GLN A 14 6.30 2.58 -6.43
C GLN A 14 7.44 3.12 -5.55
N SER A 15 8.44 3.80 -6.14
CA SER A 15 9.50 4.47 -5.38
C SER A 15 8.95 5.52 -4.43
N TYR A 16 7.97 6.31 -4.87
CA TYR A 16 7.32 7.31 -4.03
C TYR A 16 6.61 6.67 -2.82
N LEU A 17 5.86 5.58 -3.04
CA LEU A 17 5.17 4.86 -1.96
C LEU A 17 6.16 4.32 -0.94
N LEU A 18 7.25 3.68 -1.38
CA LEU A 18 8.29 3.16 -0.49
C LEU A 18 8.93 4.28 0.33
N SER A 19 9.33 5.39 -0.32
CA SER A 19 9.89 6.54 0.41
C SER A 19 8.90 7.15 1.40
N LYS A 20 7.61 7.20 1.08
CA LYS A 20 6.58 7.69 2.00
C LYS A 20 6.43 6.80 3.22
N GLU A 21 6.45 5.49 3.05
CA GLU A 21 6.37 4.56 4.19
C GLU A 21 7.60 4.66 5.10
N VAL A 22 8.80 4.81 4.53
CA VAL A 22 10.02 5.07 5.30
C VAL A 22 9.87 6.34 6.15
N GLU A 23 9.34 7.43 5.59
CA GLU A 23 9.13 8.68 6.34
C GLU A 23 8.05 8.54 7.42
N VAL A 24 6.98 7.77 7.18
CA VAL A 24 5.97 7.45 8.21
C VAL A 24 6.60 6.69 9.38
N LEU A 25 7.44 5.68 9.10
CA LEU A 25 8.11 4.89 10.11
C LEU A 25 9.18 5.69 10.89
N LYS A 26 9.92 6.57 10.20
CA LYS A 26 10.83 7.53 10.85
C LYS A 26 10.06 8.49 11.77
N ALA A 27 8.91 9.00 11.35
CA ALA A 27 8.05 9.84 12.18
C ALA A 27 7.49 9.10 13.41
N LYS A 28 7.40 7.76 13.36
CA LYS A 28 7.09 6.89 14.50
C LYS A 28 8.31 6.59 15.40
N GLY A 29 9.46 7.19 15.14
CA GLY A 29 10.67 7.11 15.98
C GLY A 29 11.68 6.05 15.57
N LEU A 30 11.53 5.41 14.41
CA LEU A 30 12.48 4.42 13.94
C LEU A 30 13.71 5.08 13.31
N SER A 31 14.87 4.43 13.46
CA SER A 31 16.08 4.83 12.73
C SER A 31 15.91 4.58 11.23
N GLU A 32 16.62 5.32 10.39
CA GLU A 32 16.49 5.19 8.93
C GLU A 32 16.72 3.76 8.39
N PRO A 33 17.75 3.01 8.83
CA PRO A 33 17.93 1.62 8.39
C PRO A 33 16.75 0.71 8.77
N LEU A 34 16.26 0.82 10.01
CA LEU A 34 15.16 -0.01 10.51
C LEU A 34 13.81 0.38 9.88
N ALA A 35 13.58 1.69 9.66
CA ALA A 35 12.42 2.19 8.94
C ALA A 35 12.40 1.69 7.50
N ARG A 36 13.56 1.66 6.83
CA ARG A 36 13.69 1.11 5.48
C ARG A 36 13.41 -0.40 5.43
N GLU A 37 13.98 -1.15 6.38
CA GLU A 37 13.73 -2.58 6.49
C GLU A 37 12.24 -2.88 6.65
N LYS A 38 11.58 -2.22 7.61
CA LYS A 38 10.13 -2.40 7.83
C LYS A 38 9.26 -1.90 6.69
N ALA A 39 9.64 -0.81 6.02
CA ALA A 39 8.90 -0.34 4.86
C ALA A 39 8.92 -1.38 3.71
N LEU A 40 10.01 -2.14 3.57
CA LEU A 40 10.12 -3.18 2.55
C LEU A 40 9.27 -4.43 2.84
N GLU A 41 8.86 -4.64 4.10
CA GLU A 41 7.86 -5.67 4.45
C GLU A 41 6.45 -5.31 3.93
N LEU A 42 6.17 -4.02 3.75
CA LEU A 42 4.85 -3.50 3.35
C LEU A 42 4.79 -3.06 1.88
N VAL A 43 5.89 -2.49 1.36
CA VAL A 43 5.95 -1.89 0.02
C VAL A 43 7.12 -2.49 -0.75
N ALA A 44 6.81 -3.25 -1.80
CA ALA A 44 7.82 -3.85 -2.64
C ALA A 44 8.74 -2.80 -3.32
N PRO A 45 10.02 -3.11 -3.57
CA PRO A 45 10.90 -2.25 -4.36
C PRO A 45 10.34 -1.93 -5.76
N PRO A 46 10.69 -0.79 -6.37
CA PRO A 46 10.34 -0.51 -7.75
C PRO A 46 10.90 -1.56 -8.70
N GLY A 47 10.05 -2.04 -9.61
CA GLY A 47 10.34 -3.15 -10.53
C GLY A 47 10.03 -4.54 -9.96
N LYS A 48 9.54 -4.62 -8.72
CA LYS A 48 9.22 -5.89 -8.03
C LYS A 48 7.78 -5.97 -7.52
N SER A 49 6.94 -4.97 -7.80
CA SER A 49 5.52 -4.97 -7.40
C SER A 49 4.61 -5.50 -8.50
N GLU A 50 3.68 -6.39 -8.17
CA GLU A 50 2.67 -6.93 -9.10
C GLU A 50 1.71 -5.86 -9.64
N HIS A 51 1.54 -4.74 -8.93
CA HIS A 51 0.80 -3.59 -9.44
C HIS A 51 1.46 -2.97 -10.68
N GLN A 52 2.76 -3.19 -10.89
CA GLN A 52 3.48 -2.75 -12.08
C GLN A 52 3.25 -3.68 -13.27
N LEU A 53 2.75 -4.90 -13.04
CA LEU A 53 2.26 -5.81 -14.08
C LEU A 53 0.76 -5.59 -14.38
N GLY A 54 0.09 -4.82 -13.52
CA GLY A 54 -1.35 -4.59 -13.57
C GLY A 54 -2.20 -5.80 -13.16
N LEU A 55 -1.58 -6.77 -12.47
CA LEU A 55 -2.23 -7.99 -12.01
C LEU A 55 -2.81 -7.85 -10.60
N ALA A 56 -2.34 -6.87 -9.83
CA ALA A 56 -2.75 -6.64 -8.44
C ALA A 56 -3.63 -5.39 -8.27
N VAL A 57 -4.44 -5.40 -7.20
CA VAL A 57 -5.25 -4.27 -6.75
C VAL A 57 -5.31 -4.19 -5.24
N ASP A 58 -5.41 -2.97 -4.74
CA ASP A 58 -5.77 -2.71 -3.36
C ASP A 58 -7.29 -2.58 -3.24
N LEU A 59 -7.90 -3.41 -2.40
CA LEU A 59 -9.31 -3.32 -2.05
C LEU A 59 -9.45 -2.69 -0.67
N LEU A 60 -10.49 -1.89 -0.49
CA LEU A 60 -10.86 -1.33 0.79
C LEU A 60 -12.38 -1.27 0.93
N SER A 61 -12.85 -1.41 2.17
CA SER A 61 -14.24 -1.15 2.49
C SER A 61 -14.53 0.36 2.44
N ARG A 62 -15.75 0.72 2.04
CA ARG A 62 -16.17 2.14 1.97
C ARG A 62 -16.02 2.87 3.30
N SER A 63 -16.18 2.15 4.42
CA SER A 63 -16.01 2.69 5.78
C SER A 63 -14.57 3.13 6.11
N PHE A 64 -13.58 2.74 5.29
CA PHE A 64 -12.16 3.07 5.45
C PHE A 64 -11.70 4.21 4.50
N LEU A 65 -12.57 4.66 3.59
CA LEU A 65 -12.24 5.75 2.67
C LEU A 65 -11.83 7.02 3.44
N GLY A 66 -10.64 7.53 3.12
CA GLY A 66 -10.09 8.74 3.74
C GLY A 66 -9.50 8.54 5.14
N LYS A 67 -9.50 7.33 5.70
CA LYS A 67 -8.99 7.03 7.04
C LYS A 67 -7.54 6.51 7.07
N GLY A 68 -6.91 6.38 5.90
CA GLY A 68 -5.56 5.83 5.75
C GLY A 68 -5.53 4.30 5.76
N LEU A 69 -4.32 3.74 5.82
CA LEU A 69 -4.08 2.30 5.99
C LEU A 69 -4.32 1.95 7.47
N LEU A 70 -5.48 1.34 7.72
CA LEU A 70 -5.86 0.85 9.05
C LEU A 70 -5.88 -0.67 9.03
N GLU A 71 -5.42 -1.28 10.12
CA GLU A 71 -5.63 -2.70 10.36
C GLU A 71 -7.13 -3.00 10.50
N GLY A 72 -7.53 -4.25 10.22
CA GLY A 72 -8.92 -4.70 10.37
C GLY A 72 -9.75 -4.74 9.10
N PHE A 73 -9.15 -4.55 7.90
CA PHE A 73 -9.86 -4.84 6.64
C PHE A 73 -10.40 -6.27 6.59
N SER A 74 -9.65 -7.25 7.11
CA SER A 74 -10.06 -8.65 7.22
C SER A 74 -11.38 -8.84 7.98
N GLU A 75 -11.66 -7.95 8.94
CA GLU A 75 -12.85 -8.01 9.81
C GLU A 75 -14.08 -7.34 9.19
N THR A 76 -13.94 -6.75 8.01
CA THR A 76 -15.06 -6.18 7.27
C THR A 76 -15.82 -7.27 6.51
N PRO A 77 -17.10 -7.06 6.16
CA PRO A 77 -17.81 -7.96 5.26
C PRO A 77 -17.09 -8.16 3.93
N GLU A 78 -16.50 -7.10 3.36
CA GLU A 78 -15.76 -7.18 2.10
C GLU A 78 -14.45 -7.97 2.24
N GLY A 79 -13.73 -7.82 3.35
CA GLY A 79 -12.52 -8.58 3.65
C GLY A 79 -12.79 -10.08 3.85
N ARG A 80 -13.84 -10.42 4.61
CA ARG A 80 -14.28 -11.82 4.76
C ARG A 80 -14.75 -12.43 3.44
N TRP A 81 -15.45 -11.67 2.62
CA TRP A 81 -15.84 -12.12 1.27
C TRP A 81 -14.63 -12.40 0.39
N LEU A 82 -13.59 -11.56 0.44
CA LEU A 82 -12.37 -11.75 -0.33
C LEU A 82 -11.56 -12.98 0.12
N SER A 83 -11.66 -13.38 1.39
CA SER A 83 -10.93 -14.53 1.95
C SER A 83 -11.57 -15.90 1.68
N ALA A 84 -12.80 -15.92 1.18
CA ALA A 84 -13.56 -17.15 0.91
C ALA A 84 -13.16 -17.78 -0.44
#